data_AF-A0A124FXH0-F1
#
_entry.id   AF-A0A124FXH0-F1
#
_cell.length_a   1.000
_cell.length_b   1.000
_cell.length_c   1.000
_cell.angle_alpha   90.00
_cell.angle_beta   90.00
_cell.angle_gamma   90.00
#
_symmetry.space_group_name_H-M   'P 1'
#
loop_
_entity.id
_entity.type
_entity.pdbx_description
1 polymer ?
#
loop_
_entity_poly.entity_id
_entity_poly.type
_entity_poly.pdbx_seq_one_letter_code
_entity_poly.pdbx_strand_id
1 'polypeptide(L)'
;MKNECNDCICVLRSFVQMKDCQLELLDGSHTVVKFKRGDTIIRQGVFSTNVIFLRKGMAKIHITGPSREQIVKLVKAPTYLGLPTTFGDKINQYSVTAVTESEVCFVDIGAFKKLLTENNDFSAYILMELSKSELEAYRRCANRTQKQLRGNLADVLLEFSENLFGADQFTLPLSQSDIGNWVDAGRESINRALAEFIQDGIIQMQGREVKITDKKMLKMISQNG
;
A
#
# COMPACT_ATOMS: atom_id res chain seq x y z
N MET A 1 -7.83 -7.29 -28.17
CA MET A 1 -7.64 -7.41 -26.71
C MET A 1 -7.25 -8.85 -26.32
N LYS A 2 -6.19 -9.42 -26.90
CA LYS A 2 -5.77 -10.83 -26.62
C LYS A 2 -4.36 -10.96 -26.02
N ASN A 3 -3.68 -9.84 -25.76
CA ASN A 3 -2.25 -9.84 -25.40
C ASN A 3 -1.92 -8.95 -24.19
N GLU A 4 -2.90 -8.47 -23.42
CA GLU A 4 -2.57 -7.61 -22.27
C GLU A 4 -2.06 -8.41 -21.06
N CYS A 5 -2.48 -9.66 -20.87
CA CYS A 5 -2.03 -10.48 -19.74
C CYS A 5 -0.63 -11.10 -19.92
N ASN A 6 -0.20 -11.42 -21.14
CA ASN A 6 1.11 -12.05 -21.39
C ASN A 6 2.29 -11.22 -20.88
N ASP A 7 2.21 -9.90 -21.02
CA ASP A 7 3.19 -8.94 -20.50
C ASP A 7 2.69 -8.22 -19.22
N CYS A 8 1.64 -8.74 -18.57
CA CYS A 8 1.09 -8.09 -17.38
C CYS A 8 2.02 -8.26 -16.18
N ILE A 9 2.36 -7.14 -15.55
CA ILE A 9 3.12 -7.11 -14.29
C ILE A 9 2.44 -7.97 -13.19
N CYS A 10 1.12 -8.14 -13.25
CA CYS A 10 0.35 -9.03 -12.38
C CYS A 10 0.79 -10.50 -12.44
N VAL A 11 1.13 -10.96 -13.64
CA VAL A 11 1.64 -12.30 -13.91
C VAL A 11 3.15 -12.36 -13.61
N LEU A 12 3.90 -11.36 -14.08
CA LEU A 12 5.36 -11.35 -13.96
C LEU A 12 5.85 -11.25 -12.51
N ARG A 13 5.17 -10.46 -11.65
CA ARG A 13 5.57 -10.32 -10.23
C ARG A 13 5.35 -11.61 -9.44
N SER A 14 4.47 -12.49 -9.90
CA SER A 14 4.29 -13.79 -9.28
C SER A 14 5.50 -14.72 -9.50
N PHE A 15 6.47 -14.38 -10.36
CA PHE A 15 7.65 -15.21 -10.70
C PHE A 15 7.30 -16.63 -11.18
N VAL A 16 6.01 -16.87 -11.49
CA VAL A 16 5.47 -18.18 -11.83
C VAL A 16 5.40 -18.32 -13.33
N GLN A 17 5.84 -19.47 -13.85
CA GLN A 17 5.49 -19.91 -15.21
C GLN A 17 3.98 -20.19 -15.25
N MET A 18 3.16 -19.17 -15.54
CA MET A 18 1.76 -19.41 -15.91
C MET A 18 1.75 -20.15 -17.25
N LYS A 19 0.96 -21.21 -17.33
CA LYS A 19 0.71 -21.90 -18.61
C LYS A 19 -0.19 -21.04 -19.49
N ASP A 20 -0.14 -21.23 -20.81
CA ASP A 20 -0.96 -20.46 -21.77
C ASP A 20 -2.46 -20.52 -21.43
N CYS A 21 -2.97 -21.68 -20.99
CA CYS A 21 -4.38 -21.83 -20.58
C CYS A 21 -4.77 -21.00 -19.33
N GLN A 22 -3.81 -20.67 -18.47
CA GLN A 22 -4.03 -19.83 -17.28
C GLN A 22 -4.02 -18.34 -17.65
N LEU A 23 -3.25 -17.96 -18.67
CA LEU A 23 -3.24 -16.61 -19.21
C LEU A 23 -4.53 -16.31 -19.98
N GLU A 24 -5.03 -17.27 -20.75
CA GLU A 24 -6.34 -17.17 -21.42
C GLU A 24 -7.49 -17.01 -20.43
N LEU A 25 -7.44 -17.70 -19.28
CA LEU A 25 -8.41 -17.56 -18.20
C LEU A 25 -8.45 -16.11 -17.67
N LEU A 26 -7.29 -15.47 -17.54
CA LEU A 26 -7.18 -14.09 -17.09
C LEU A 26 -7.64 -13.09 -18.15
N ASP A 27 -7.24 -13.28 -19.42
CA ASP A 27 -7.52 -12.33 -20.51
C ASP A 27 -9.04 -12.07 -20.69
N GLY A 28 -9.90 -13.06 -20.39
CA GLY A 28 -11.36 -12.91 -20.44
C GLY A 28 -12.04 -12.50 -19.14
N SER A 29 -11.32 -12.48 -18.01
CA SER A 29 -11.89 -12.38 -16.67
C SER A 29 -11.37 -11.19 -15.87
N HIS A 30 -10.90 -10.15 -16.56
CA HIS A 30 -10.39 -8.95 -15.92
C HIS A 30 -10.83 -7.66 -16.60
N THR A 31 -10.76 -6.55 -15.87
CA THR A 31 -11.00 -5.20 -16.39
C THR A 31 -10.01 -4.22 -15.79
N VAL A 32 -9.40 -3.40 -16.65
CA VAL A 32 -8.42 -2.38 -16.24
C VAL A 32 -9.10 -1.02 -16.18
N VAL A 33 -8.99 -0.35 -15.04
CA VAL A 33 -9.58 0.98 -14.81
C VAL A 33 -8.49 1.93 -14.33
N LYS A 34 -8.54 3.17 -14.82
CA LYS A 34 -7.66 4.26 -14.40
C LYS A 34 -8.32 5.06 -13.29
N PHE A 35 -7.55 5.38 -12.26
CA PHE A 35 -7.98 6.16 -11.11
C PHE A 35 -7.10 7.40 -11.00
N LYS A 36 -7.74 8.56 -10.75
CA LYS A 36 -7.07 9.79 -10.39
C LYS A 36 -6.75 9.79 -8.91
N ARG A 37 -5.82 10.66 -8.51
CA ARG A 37 -5.56 10.93 -7.09
C ARG A 37 -6.86 11.34 -6.39
N GLY A 38 -7.17 10.67 -5.29
CA GLY A 38 -8.38 10.89 -4.49
C GLY A 38 -9.53 9.94 -4.82
N ASP A 39 -9.47 9.21 -5.94
CA ASP A 39 -10.53 8.27 -6.29
C ASP A 39 -10.50 7.03 -5.39
N THR A 40 -11.69 6.58 -4.97
CA THR A 40 -11.85 5.38 -4.15
C THR A 40 -11.88 4.13 -5.04
N ILE A 41 -10.94 3.22 -4.81
CA ILE A 41 -10.80 1.92 -5.50
C ILE A 41 -11.64 0.85 -4.80
N ILE A 42 -11.58 0.80 -3.46
CA ILE A 42 -12.38 -0.10 -2.62
C ILE A 42 -13.09 0.75 -1.58
N ARG A 43 -14.38 0.47 -1.34
CA ARG A 43 -15.15 1.16 -0.30
C ARG A 43 -15.53 0.21 0.82
N GLN A 44 -15.20 0.60 2.05
CA GLN A 44 -15.59 -0.11 3.27
C GLN A 44 -17.13 -0.27 3.35
N GLY A 45 -17.58 -1.44 3.80
CA GLY A 45 -18.99 -1.80 3.93
C GLY A 45 -19.67 -2.22 2.64
N VAL A 46 -18.97 -2.18 1.49
CA VAL A 46 -19.51 -2.61 0.19
C VAL A 46 -19.09 -4.04 -0.11
N PHE A 47 -19.96 -4.80 -0.77
CA PHE A 47 -19.67 -6.14 -1.24
C PHE A 47 -18.45 -6.16 -2.18
N SER A 48 -17.57 -7.14 -1.99
CA SER A 48 -16.44 -7.41 -2.86
C SER A 48 -16.72 -8.65 -3.72
N THR A 49 -16.62 -8.49 -5.04
CA THR A 49 -16.75 -9.60 -6.01
C THR A 49 -15.49 -9.84 -6.82
N ASN A 50 -14.48 -8.97 -6.70
CA ASN A 50 -13.27 -9.01 -7.52
C ASN A 50 -12.02 -8.96 -6.63
N VAL A 51 -10.99 -9.70 -7.02
CA VAL A 51 -9.63 -9.48 -6.52
C VAL A 51 -9.03 -8.31 -7.28
N ILE A 52 -8.29 -7.45 -6.58
CA ILE A 52 -7.80 -6.21 -7.15
C ILE A 52 -6.28 -6.27 -7.25
N PHE A 53 -5.73 -5.83 -8.37
CA PHE A 53 -4.30 -5.72 -8.57
C PHE A 53 -3.94 -4.30 -9.01
N LEU A 54 -3.13 -3.62 -8.20
CA LEU A 54 -2.60 -2.31 -8.50
C LEU A 54 -1.42 -2.46 -9.48
N ARG A 55 -1.63 -2.15 -10.76
CA ARG A 55 -0.62 -2.25 -11.83
C ARG A 55 0.38 -1.10 -11.79
N LYS A 56 -0.10 0.12 -11.53
CA LYS A 56 0.70 1.34 -11.43
C LYS A 56 0.14 2.27 -10.36
N GLY A 57 1.00 3.13 -9.83
CA GLY A 57 0.63 4.15 -8.85
C GLY A 57 0.76 3.69 -7.40
N MET A 58 0.12 4.44 -6.51
CA MET A 58 0.11 4.22 -5.07
C MET A 58 -1.30 4.46 -4.53
N ALA A 59 -1.65 3.72 -3.49
CA ALA A 59 -2.92 3.88 -2.80
C ALA A 59 -2.75 3.79 -1.28
N LYS A 60 -3.65 4.45 -0.54
CA LYS A 60 -3.76 4.29 0.91
C LYS A 60 -4.86 3.28 1.22
N ILE A 61 -4.57 2.37 2.13
CA ILE A 61 -5.56 1.49 2.78
C ILE A 61 -5.95 2.17 4.08
N HIS A 62 -7.24 2.38 4.29
CA HIS A 62 -7.74 3.11 5.45
C HIS A 62 -9.08 2.58 5.94
N ILE A 63 -9.32 2.76 7.22
CA ILE A 63 -10.56 2.35 7.90
C ILE A 63 -11.20 3.61 8.46
N THR A 64 -12.47 3.82 8.16
CA THR A 64 -13.25 4.88 8.79
C THR A 64 -13.79 4.35 10.13
N GLY A 65 -13.28 4.89 11.23
CA GLY A 65 -13.76 4.60 12.57
C GLY A 65 -14.84 5.59 13.04
N PRO A 66 -15.29 5.49 14.30
CA PRO A 66 -16.37 6.33 14.84
C PRO A 66 -16.04 7.83 14.84
N SER A 67 -14.77 8.19 15.01
CA SER A 67 -14.33 9.58 15.18
C SER A 67 -13.43 10.07 14.05
N ARG A 68 -12.62 9.21 13.44
CA ARG A 68 -11.66 9.58 12.40
C ARG A 68 -11.35 8.45 11.43
N GLU A 69 -10.81 8.84 10.28
CA GLU A 69 -10.15 7.93 9.35
C GLU A 69 -8.79 7.51 9.92
N GLN A 70 -8.48 6.22 9.79
CA GLN A 70 -7.17 5.66 10.13
C GLN A 70 -6.52 5.07 8.88
N ILE A 71 -5.40 5.64 8.44
CA ILE A 71 -4.57 5.00 7.41
C ILE A 71 -3.83 3.85 8.06
N VAL A 72 -4.01 2.63 7.56
CA VAL A 72 -3.39 1.42 8.12
C VAL A 72 -2.12 1.03 7.36
N LYS A 73 -2.09 1.28 6.05
CA LYS A 73 -0.96 0.94 5.17
C LYS A 73 -0.99 1.84 3.93
N LEU A 74 0.20 2.21 3.46
CA LEU A 74 0.39 2.75 2.12
C LEU A 74 0.95 1.64 1.22
N VAL A 75 0.44 1.55 0.00
CA VAL A 75 0.84 0.51 -0.95
C VAL A 75 1.31 1.15 -2.24
N LYS A 76 2.37 0.57 -2.82
CA LYS A 76 2.89 0.93 -4.14
C LYS A 76 2.75 -0.24 -5.09
N ALA A 77 2.42 0.08 -6.34
CA ALA A 77 2.41 -0.89 -7.42
C ALA A 77 3.82 -1.49 -7.66
N PRO A 78 3.90 -2.70 -8.21
CA PRO A 78 2.79 -3.63 -8.44
C PRO A 78 2.37 -4.34 -7.15
N THR A 79 1.08 -4.53 -6.84
CA THR A 79 0.67 -5.36 -5.67
C THR A 79 -0.80 -5.78 -5.71
N TYR A 80 -1.13 -6.86 -5.00
CA TYR A 80 -2.51 -7.30 -4.79
C TYR A 80 -3.17 -6.52 -3.65
N LEU A 81 -4.45 -6.23 -3.81
CA LEU A 81 -5.30 -5.51 -2.87
C LEU A 81 -6.58 -6.31 -2.65
N GLY A 82 -7.22 -6.13 -1.48
CA GLY A 82 -8.50 -6.77 -1.21
C GLY A 82 -8.43 -8.29 -1.02
N LEU A 83 -7.24 -8.90 -0.87
CA LEU A 83 -7.12 -10.35 -0.65
C LEU A 83 -7.86 -10.80 0.63
N PRO A 84 -7.62 -10.20 1.82
CA PRO A 84 -8.28 -10.68 3.04
C PRO A 84 -9.81 -10.60 3.00
N THR A 85 -10.36 -9.55 2.39
CA THR A 85 -11.80 -9.37 2.25
C THR A 85 -12.33 -10.41 1.26
N THR A 86 -11.81 -10.46 0.04
CA THR A 86 -12.39 -11.29 -1.03
C THR A 86 -12.37 -12.81 -0.73
N PHE A 87 -11.46 -13.30 0.12
CA PHE A 87 -11.42 -14.71 0.54
C PHE A 87 -12.19 -15.02 1.83
N GLY A 88 -12.20 -14.10 2.80
CA GLY A 88 -12.79 -14.33 4.12
C GLY A 88 -14.23 -13.85 4.23
N ASP A 89 -14.46 -12.55 3.94
CA ASP A 89 -15.72 -11.86 4.16
C ASP A 89 -16.15 -11.15 2.87
N LYS A 90 -17.36 -11.42 2.39
CA LYS A 90 -17.87 -10.78 1.15
C LYS A 90 -18.03 -9.26 1.30
N ILE A 91 -17.86 -8.70 2.50
CA ILE A 91 -17.91 -7.26 2.76
C ILE A 91 -16.50 -6.70 2.95
N ASN A 92 -16.21 -5.58 2.28
CA ASN A 92 -14.94 -4.89 2.45
C ASN A 92 -14.82 -4.28 3.86
N GLN A 93 -13.81 -4.71 4.62
CA GLN A 93 -13.53 -4.23 5.98
C GLN A 93 -12.74 -2.91 6.03
N TYR A 94 -12.27 -2.44 4.87
CA TYR A 94 -11.51 -1.20 4.72
C TYR A 94 -11.76 -0.57 3.36
N SER A 95 -11.38 0.69 3.23
CA SER A 95 -11.36 1.41 1.97
C SER A 95 -9.94 1.46 1.40
N VAL A 96 -9.85 1.63 0.08
CA VAL A 96 -8.60 1.88 -0.64
C VAL A 96 -8.80 3.08 -1.54
N THR A 97 -7.94 4.09 -1.41
CA THR A 97 -8.03 5.34 -2.18
C THR A 97 -6.70 5.60 -2.87
N ALA A 98 -6.75 5.92 -4.16
CA ALA A 98 -5.57 6.27 -4.94
C ALA A 98 -4.93 7.58 -4.42
N VAL A 99 -3.62 7.58 -4.19
CA VAL A 99 -2.86 8.78 -3.75
C VAL A 99 -2.01 9.38 -4.86
N THR A 100 -1.85 8.63 -5.96
CA THR A 100 -1.31 9.07 -7.25
C THR A 100 -2.25 8.62 -8.36
N GLU A 101 -2.02 9.09 -9.59
CA GLU A 101 -2.61 8.42 -10.76
C GLU A 101 -2.25 6.94 -10.73
N SER A 102 -3.26 6.09 -10.92
CA SER A 102 -3.15 4.65 -10.70
C SER A 102 -3.86 3.87 -11.80
N GLU A 103 -3.29 2.72 -12.16
CA GLU A 103 -3.92 1.74 -13.04
C GLU A 103 -4.22 0.48 -12.22
N VAL A 104 -5.48 0.07 -12.20
CA VAL A 104 -5.96 -1.03 -11.36
C VAL A 104 -6.63 -2.07 -12.23
N CYS A 105 -6.28 -3.32 -12.03
CA CYS A 105 -6.91 -4.48 -12.64
C CYS A 105 -7.87 -5.13 -11.65
N PHE A 106 -9.13 -5.26 -12.04
CA PHE A 106 -10.13 -6.04 -11.32
C PHE A 106 -10.20 -7.42 -11.96
N VAL A 107 -9.91 -8.46 -11.19
CA VAL A 107 -9.93 -9.86 -11.63
C VAL A 107 -11.11 -10.55 -10.97
N ASP A 108 -11.90 -11.28 -11.77
CA ASP A 108 -13.00 -12.08 -11.26
C ASP A 108 -12.50 -13.08 -10.21
N ILE A 109 -13.24 -13.18 -9.08
CA ILE A 109 -12.86 -14.06 -7.98
C ILE A 109 -12.90 -15.55 -8.37
N GLY A 110 -13.78 -15.95 -9.29
CA GLY A 110 -13.85 -17.31 -9.81
C GLY A 110 -12.59 -17.68 -10.58
N ALA A 111 -12.18 -16.82 -11.52
CA ALA A 111 -10.93 -16.96 -12.25
C ALA A 111 -9.71 -17.00 -11.31
N PHE A 112 -9.67 -16.10 -10.33
CA PHE A 112 -8.57 -16.05 -9.36
C PHE A 112 -8.50 -17.32 -8.49
N LYS A 113 -9.65 -17.83 -8.01
CA LYS A 113 -9.71 -19.09 -7.24
C LYS A 113 -9.28 -20.30 -8.07
N LYS A 114 -9.65 -20.33 -9.34
CA LYS A 114 -9.22 -21.36 -10.27
C LYS A 114 -7.70 -21.31 -10.46
N LEU A 115 -7.11 -20.13 -10.62
CA LEU A 115 -5.64 -19.98 -10.66
C LEU A 115 -4.95 -20.49 -9.40
N LEU A 116 -5.46 -20.19 -8.22
CA LEU A 116 -4.92 -20.74 -6.97
C LEU A 116 -4.96 -22.27 -6.95
N THR A 117 -6.03 -22.86 -7.47
CA THR A 117 -6.22 -24.32 -7.45
C THR A 117 -5.37 -25.04 -8.50
N GLU A 118 -5.17 -24.41 -9.66
CA GLU A 118 -4.47 -25.01 -10.80
C GLU A 118 -2.97 -24.66 -10.85
N ASN A 119 -2.53 -23.68 -10.05
CA ASN A 119 -1.14 -23.22 -10.02
C ASN A 119 -0.59 -23.14 -8.59
N ASN A 120 0.17 -24.17 -8.20
CA ASN A 120 0.76 -24.28 -6.87
C ASN A 120 1.76 -23.14 -6.58
N ASP A 121 2.55 -22.73 -7.57
CA ASP A 121 3.53 -21.66 -7.39
C ASP A 121 2.81 -20.33 -7.15
N PHE A 122 1.70 -20.07 -7.85
CA PHE A 122 0.90 -18.87 -7.67
C PHE A 122 0.28 -18.85 -6.27
N SER A 123 -0.24 -19.99 -5.82
CA SER A 123 -0.73 -20.16 -4.45
C SER A 123 0.35 -19.93 -3.40
N ALA A 124 1.55 -20.48 -3.58
CA ALA A 124 2.67 -20.27 -2.67
C ALA A 124 3.10 -18.79 -2.62
N TYR A 125 3.11 -18.12 -3.77
CA TYR A 125 3.38 -16.68 -3.86
C TYR A 125 2.35 -15.85 -3.08
N ILE A 126 1.05 -16.12 -3.27
CA ILE A 126 -0.02 -15.42 -2.55
C ILE A 126 0.06 -15.66 -1.04
N LEU A 127 0.31 -16.90 -0.63
CA LEU A 127 0.48 -17.24 0.79
C LEU A 127 1.65 -16.48 1.41
N MET A 128 2.79 -16.43 0.73
CA MET A 128 3.96 -15.67 1.19
C MET A 128 3.67 -14.17 1.30
N GLU A 129 2.96 -13.57 0.34
CA GLU A 129 2.59 -12.15 0.37
C GLU A 129 1.63 -11.83 1.53
N LEU A 130 0.66 -12.71 1.79
CA LEU A 130 -0.24 -12.59 2.94
C LEU A 130 0.52 -12.69 4.27
N SER A 131 1.40 -13.68 4.43
CA SER A 131 2.21 -13.83 5.65
C SER A 131 3.14 -12.63 5.89
N LYS A 132 3.77 -12.08 4.85
CA LYS A 132 4.57 -10.85 4.96
C LYS A 132 3.71 -9.67 5.40
N SER A 133 2.56 -9.47 4.76
CA SER A 133 1.66 -8.36 5.09
C SER A 133 1.09 -8.47 6.50
N GLU A 134 0.84 -9.69 7.00
CA GLU A 134 0.38 -9.95 8.36
C GLU A 134 1.47 -9.62 9.40
N LEU A 135 2.71 -10.11 9.20
CA LEU A 135 3.83 -9.78 10.08
C LEU A 135 4.10 -8.27 10.13
N GLU A 136 4.01 -7.58 8.99
CA GLU A 136 4.09 -6.13 8.96
C GLU A 136 2.96 -5.45 9.72
N ALA A 137 1.73 -6.00 9.68
CA ALA A 137 0.61 -5.46 10.42
C ALA A 137 0.83 -5.59 11.94
N TYR A 138 1.37 -6.72 12.41
CA TYR A 138 1.76 -6.90 13.81
C TYR A 138 2.84 -5.89 14.24
N ARG A 139 3.89 -5.72 13.43
CA ARG A 139 4.95 -4.72 13.71
C ARG A 139 4.39 -3.30 13.78
N ARG A 140 3.54 -2.91 12.82
CA ARG A 140 2.89 -1.58 12.83
C ARG A 140 1.99 -1.38 14.05
N CYS A 141 1.24 -2.41 14.44
CA CYS A 141 0.39 -2.36 15.64
C CYS A 141 1.23 -2.12 16.90
N ALA A 142 2.32 -2.87 17.07
CA ALA A 142 3.23 -2.71 18.20
C ALA A 142 3.90 -1.32 18.21
N ASN A 143 4.49 -0.90 17.08
CA ASN A 143 5.19 0.38 16.98
C ASN A 143 4.28 1.57 17.31
N ARG A 144 3.05 1.58 16.81
CA ARG A 144 2.10 2.69 17.03
C ARG A 144 1.78 2.93 18.50
N THR A 145 1.71 1.87 19.31
CA THR A 145 1.35 1.98 20.73
C THR A 145 2.56 2.27 21.61
N GLN A 146 3.77 1.99 21.14
CA GLN A 146 5.00 2.08 21.95
C GLN A 146 5.86 3.30 21.62
N LYS A 147 5.75 3.86 20.40
CA LYS A 147 6.57 4.99 19.97
C LYS A 147 5.87 6.33 20.15
N GLN A 148 6.65 7.37 20.39
CA GLN A 148 6.19 8.74 20.37
C GLN A 148 6.05 9.24 18.92
N LEU A 149 5.50 10.45 18.77
CA LEU A 149 5.24 11.03 17.46
C LEU A 149 6.49 11.14 16.58
N ARG A 150 7.64 11.50 17.16
CA ARG A 150 8.91 11.62 16.41
C ARG A 150 9.37 10.26 15.88
N GLY A 151 9.31 9.20 16.70
CA GLY A 151 9.61 7.84 16.28
C GLY A 151 8.68 7.35 15.16
N ASN A 152 7.37 7.56 15.31
CA ASN A 152 6.39 7.18 14.29
C ASN A 152 6.55 7.98 12.98
N LEU A 153 6.87 9.28 13.07
CA LEU A 153 7.15 10.09 11.87
C LEU A 153 8.45 9.64 11.18
N ALA A 154 9.48 9.27 11.95
CA ALA A 154 10.69 8.70 11.40
C ALA A 154 10.43 7.36 10.68
N ASP A 155 9.60 6.48 11.25
CA ASP A 155 9.14 5.25 10.59
C ASP A 155 8.47 5.55 9.24
N VAL A 156 7.59 6.57 9.18
CA VAL A 156 6.92 6.96 7.93
C VAL A 156 7.90 7.47 6.87
N LEU A 157 8.86 8.31 7.26
CA LEU A 157 9.86 8.84 6.33
C LEU A 157 10.80 7.73 5.81
N LEU A 158 11.16 6.78 6.67
CA LEU A 158 11.93 5.60 6.29
C LEU A 158 11.13 4.66 5.38
N GLU A 159 9.83 4.47 5.64
CA GLU A 159 8.94 3.70 4.76
C GLU A 159 8.90 4.31 3.35
N PHE A 160 8.81 5.64 3.24
CA PHE A 160 8.92 6.32 1.95
C PHE A 160 10.28 6.10 1.29
N SER A 161 11.37 6.28 2.02
CA SER A 161 12.72 6.15 1.46
C SER A 161 13.06 4.72 1.04
N GLU A 162 12.84 3.74 1.91
CA GLU A 162 13.39 2.39 1.75
C GLU A 162 12.44 1.47 0.98
N ASN A 163 11.14 1.50 1.30
CA ASN A 163 10.18 0.51 0.80
C ASN A 163 9.39 1.02 -0.40
N LEU A 164 9.08 2.33 -0.44
CA LEU A 164 8.23 2.90 -1.48
C LEU A 164 9.04 3.51 -2.62
N PHE A 165 10.00 4.40 -2.36
CA PHE A 165 10.74 5.08 -3.42
C PHE A 165 12.11 4.46 -3.71
N GLY A 166 12.74 3.82 -2.73
CA GLY A 166 14.12 3.32 -2.86
C GLY A 166 15.14 4.46 -2.99
N ALA A 167 14.82 5.65 -2.46
CA ALA A 167 15.62 6.86 -2.59
C ALA A 167 15.42 7.77 -1.37
N ASP A 168 16.46 8.49 -0.98
CA ASP A 168 16.40 9.44 0.15
C ASP A 168 15.82 10.81 -0.24
N GLN A 169 15.51 11.02 -1.51
CA GLN A 169 14.80 12.19 -2.02
C GLN A 169 13.53 11.74 -2.74
N PHE A 170 12.38 12.26 -2.31
CA PHE A 170 11.07 11.87 -2.84
C PHE A 170 10.02 12.95 -2.62
N THR A 171 8.95 12.90 -3.42
CA THR A 171 7.77 13.74 -3.23
C THR A 171 6.74 12.99 -2.40
N LEU A 172 6.30 13.59 -1.28
CA LEU A 172 5.26 13.01 -0.43
C LEU A 172 3.94 12.85 -1.21
N PRO A 173 3.43 11.63 -1.41
CA PRO A 173 2.13 11.42 -2.07
C PRO A 173 0.97 11.79 -1.13
N LEU A 174 1.22 11.79 0.18
CA LEU A 174 0.24 12.06 1.24
C LEU A 174 0.25 13.53 1.68
N SER A 175 -0.90 14.03 2.14
CA SER A 175 -0.95 15.29 2.87
C SER A 175 -0.47 15.13 4.32
N GLN A 176 -0.16 16.22 5.02
CA GLN A 176 0.18 16.15 6.45
C GLN A 176 -1.01 15.67 7.31
N SER A 177 -2.25 15.86 6.84
CA SER A 177 -3.43 15.28 7.48
C SER A 177 -3.47 13.76 7.29
N ASP A 178 -3.13 13.26 6.10
CA ASP A 178 -3.03 11.82 5.85
C ASP A 178 -1.91 11.20 6.69
N ILE A 179 -0.75 11.84 6.77
CA ILE A 179 0.35 11.38 7.64
C ILE A 179 -0.13 11.37 9.10
N GLY A 180 -0.86 12.40 9.55
CA GLY A 180 -1.49 12.43 10.86
C GLY A 180 -2.44 11.26 11.10
N ASN A 181 -3.31 10.95 10.14
CA ASN A 181 -4.18 9.77 10.16
C ASN A 181 -3.40 8.45 10.07
N TRP A 182 -2.11 8.47 9.71
CA TRP A 182 -1.25 7.29 9.69
C TRP A 182 -0.53 7.09 11.03
N VAL A 183 -0.12 8.15 11.71
CA VAL A 183 0.64 8.10 12.98
C VAL A 183 -0.13 8.61 14.20
N ASP A 184 -1.45 8.62 14.11
CA ASP A 184 -2.36 8.91 15.21
C ASP A 184 -2.29 10.36 15.77
N ALA A 185 -1.85 11.31 14.93
CA ALA A 185 -1.62 12.70 15.31
C ALA A 185 -2.42 13.71 14.48
N GLY A 186 -2.65 14.89 15.04
CA GLY A 186 -3.25 16.01 14.31
C GLY A 186 -2.28 16.63 13.30
N ARG A 187 -2.83 17.27 12.26
CA ARG A 187 -2.05 17.96 11.20
C ARG A 187 -1.02 18.96 11.77
N GLU A 188 -1.40 19.72 12.80
CA GLU A 188 -0.52 20.69 13.43
C GLU A 188 0.68 20.03 14.12
N SER A 189 0.47 18.90 14.79
CA SER A 189 1.56 18.13 15.43
C SER A 189 2.51 17.54 14.39
N ILE A 190 2.01 17.07 13.25
CA ILE A 190 2.86 16.63 12.13
C ILE A 190 3.71 17.77 11.58
N ASN A 191 3.10 18.93 11.35
CA ASN A 191 3.83 20.10 10.86
C ASN A 191 4.94 20.52 11.85
N ARG A 192 4.66 20.50 13.15
CA ARG A 192 5.64 20.82 14.20
C ARG A 192 6.80 19.82 14.20
N ALA A 193 6.49 18.52 14.20
CA ALA A 193 7.51 17.47 14.19
C ALA A 193 8.38 17.49 12.91
N LEU A 194 7.79 17.79 11.75
CA LEU A 194 8.55 17.99 10.51
C LEU A 194 9.45 19.22 10.61
N ALA A 195 8.98 20.33 11.19
CA ALA A 195 9.78 21.53 11.38
C ALA A 195 10.98 21.27 12.32
N GLU A 196 10.78 20.50 13.38
CA GLU A 196 11.86 20.05 14.28
C GLU A 196 12.90 19.21 13.51
N PHE A 197 12.48 18.25 12.68
CA PHE A 197 13.42 17.46 11.86
C PHE A 197 14.21 18.32 10.85
N ILE A 198 13.63 19.41 10.35
CA ILE A 198 14.32 20.38 9.50
C ILE A 198 15.33 21.19 10.30
N GLN A 199 14.95 21.69 11.49
CA GLN A 199 15.82 22.44 12.39
C GLN A 199 17.02 21.60 12.86
N ASP A 200 16.78 20.32 13.16
CA ASP A 200 17.80 19.36 13.56
C ASP A 200 18.70 18.91 12.38
N GLY A 201 18.43 19.35 11.15
CA GLY A 201 19.21 18.98 9.96
C GLY A 201 19.05 17.52 9.53
N ILE A 202 18.01 16.83 10.01
CA ILE A 202 17.71 15.42 9.70
C ILE A 202 17.08 15.29 8.31
N ILE A 203 16.25 16.27 7.95
CA ILE A 203 15.64 16.37 6.61
C ILE A 203 15.73 17.80 6.07
N GLN A 204 15.60 17.91 4.74
CA GLN A 204 15.28 19.14 4.04
C GLN A 204 13.91 18.97 3.37
N MET A 205 13.14 20.05 3.29
CA MET A 205 11.81 20.00 2.67
C MET A 205 11.52 21.27 1.85
N GLN A 206 11.04 21.09 0.62
CA GLN A 206 10.54 22.16 -0.25
C GLN A 206 9.14 21.79 -0.75
N GLY A 207 8.11 22.42 -0.17
CA GLY A 207 6.72 22.04 -0.45
C GLY A 207 6.43 20.60 -0.02
N ARG A 208 6.30 19.69 -0.99
CA ARG A 208 6.10 18.25 -0.75
C ARG A 208 7.36 17.40 -1.02
N GLU A 209 8.41 18.01 -1.55
CA GLU A 209 9.67 17.32 -1.76
C GLU A 209 10.42 17.23 -0.44
N VAL A 210 10.81 16.02 -0.08
CA VAL A 210 11.59 15.70 1.12
C VAL A 210 12.92 15.12 0.68
N LYS A 211 13.99 15.53 1.33
CA LYS A 211 15.31 14.91 1.25
C LYS A 211 15.78 14.54 2.65
N ILE A 212 16.06 13.27 2.88
CA ILE A 212 16.65 12.80 4.13
C ILE A 212 18.15 13.12 4.07
N THR A 213 18.61 14.01 4.94
CA THR A 213 20.01 14.46 5.02
C THR A 213 20.82 13.65 6.02
N ASP A 214 20.20 13.18 7.11
CA ASP A 214 20.83 12.27 8.07
C ASP A 214 19.97 11.02 8.29
N LYS A 215 20.18 10.03 7.43
CA LYS A 215 19.48 8.74 7.51
C LYS A 215 19.86 7.94 8.76
N LYS A 216 21.08 8.11 9.29
CA LYS A 216 21.53 7.37 10.49
C LYS A 216 20.78 7.88 11.71
N MET A 217 20.71 9.20 11.88
CA MET A 217 19.95 9.83 12.95
C MET A 217 18.46 9.49 12.85
N LEU A 218 17.89 9.55 11.64
CA LEU A 218 16.48 9.19 11.42
C LEU A 218 16.18 7.74 11.85
N LYS A 219 17.06 6.78 11.53
CA LYS A 219 16.94 5.39 11.99
C LYS A 219 17.03 5.26 13.51
N MET A 220 17.93 6.00 14.15
CA MET A 220 18.06 5.99 15.60
C MET A 220 16.80 6.53 16.29
N ILE A 221 16.19 7.59 15.74
CA ILE A 221 14.91 8.13 16.23
C ILE A 221 13.78 7.13 16.00
N SER A 222 13.72 6.51 14.83
CA SER A 222 12.74 5.45 14.53
C SER A 222 12.84 4.29 15.54
N GLN A 223 14.05 3.88 15.94
CA GLN A 223 14.24 2.74 16.83
C GLN A 223 13.96 3.04 18.31
N ASN A 224 14.27 4.25 18.77
CA ASN A 224 14.27 4.59 20.21
C ASN A 224 13.18 5.58 20.63
N GLY A 225 12.52 6.21 19.67
CA GLY A 225 11.56 7.29 19.90
C GLY A 225 10.11 6.84 19.92
#